data_AF-A0A2W4XP75-F1
#
_entry.id   AF-A0A2W4XP75-F1
#
_cell.length_a   1.000
_cell.length_b   1.000
_cell.length_c   1.000
_cell.angle_alpha   90.00
_cell.angle_beta   90.00
_cell.angle_gamma   90.00
#
_symmetry.space_group_name_H-M   'P 1'
#
loop_
_entity.id
_entity.type
_entity.pdbx_description
1 polymer ?
#
loop_
_entity_poly.entity_id
_entity_poly.type
_entity_poly.pdbx_seq_one_letter_code
_entity_poly.pdbx_strand_id
1 'polypeptide(L)'
;MPKQTLPHLLGSKWTAQQKTLGWRHFQVVNRKKQGKWVFAELVATCDPNVRFWLNAKTLKNRSLWASGWQTLSEINSQSDSQLDPQPFPSQIPSNYIEIKSSY
;
A
#
# COMPACT_ATOMS: atom_id res chain seq x y z
N MET A 1 5.64 -36.26 -7.65
CA MET A 1 5.73 -35.34 -6.50
C MET A 1 4.78 -34.16 -6.77
N PRO A 2 3.68 -33.98 -6.03
CA PRO A 2 2.66 -33.00 -6.40
C PRO A 2 3.16 -31.56 -6.15
N LYS A 3 3.15 -30.77 -7.22
CA LYS A 3 3.57 -29.37 -7.32
C LYS A 3 2.84 -28.52 -6.28
N GLN A 4 3.54 -28.10 -5.22
CA GLN A 4 3.00 -27.24 -4.16
C GLN A 4 2.51 -25.92 -4.76
N THR A 5 1.20 -25.77 -4.81
CA THR A 5 0.55 -24.53 -5.25
C THR A 5 0.55 -23.54 -4.07
N LEU A 6 1.45 -22.55 -4.13
CA LEU A 6 1.59 -21.43 -3.20
C LEU A 6 1.79 -21.82 -1.72
N PRO A 7 2.85 -22.54 -1.31
CA PRO A 7 3.08 -22.88 0.09
C PRO A 7 3.30 -21.64 1.00
N HIS A 8 3.71 -20.50 0.44
CA HIS A 8 4.18 -19.36 1.23
C HIS A 8 3.12 -18.36 1.70
N LEU A 9 1.86 -18.43 1.22
CA LEU A 9 0.86 -17.41 1.57
C LEU A 9 0.40 -17.51 3.03
N LEU A 10 0.25 -18.75 3.53
CA LEU A 10 -0.05 -18.99 4.94
C LEU A 10 1.18 -18.66 5.78
N GLY A 11 1.00 -17.85 6.82
CA GLY A 11 2.08 -17.33 7.65
C GLY A 11 2.83 -16.13 7.05
N SER A 12 2.46 -15.68 5.84
CA SER A 12 3.03 -14.46 5.27
C SER A 12 2.71 -13.23 6.12
N LYS A 13 3.70 -12.35 6.26
CA LYS A 13 3.62 -11.08 6.99
C LYS A 13 3.32 -9.96 6.02
N TRP A 14 2.43 -9.06 6.40
CA TRP A 14 2.00 -7.96 5.56
C TRP A 14 1.85 -6.69 6.40
N THR A 15 2.30 -5.58 5.82
CA THR A 15 2.10 -4.25 6.38
C THR A 15 1.11 -3.49 5.52
N ALA A 16 0.03 -2.99 6.12
CA ALA A 16 -0.93 -2.11 5.47
C ALA A 16 -0.35 -0.70 5.42
N GLN A 17 -0.34 -0.09 4.24
CA GLN A 17 0.08 1.31 4.07
C GLN A 17 -0.89 2.26 4.77
N GLN A 18 -2.20 1.96 4.68
CA GLN A 18 -3.25 2.64 5.43
C GLN A 18 -3.66 1.82 6.65
N LYS A 19 -3.91 2.51 7.79
CA LYS A 19 -4.41 1.85 9.00
C LYS A 19 -5.74 1.15 8.69
N THR A 20 -5.75 -0.17 8.84
CA THR A 20 -6.94 -1.00 8.68
C THR A 20 -7.37 -1.43 10.08
N LEU A 21 -8.60 -1.08 10.48
CA LEU A 21 -9.10 -1.38 11.84
C LEU A 21 -8.19 -0.85 12.96
N GLY A 22 -7.50 0.28 12.71
CA GLY A 22 -6.54 0.87 13.63
C GLY A 22 -5.12 0.26 13.58
N TRP A 23 -4.93 -0.86 12.89
CA TRP A 23 -3.66 -1.59 12.84
C TRP A 23 -3.00 -1.54 11.45
N ARG A 24 -1.69 -1.78 11.41
CA ARG A 24 -0.91 -1.87 10.15
C ARG A 24 -0.22 -3.21 9.96
N HIS A 25 0.07 -3.93 11.04
CA HIS A 25 0.82 -5.18 11.00
C HIS A 25 -0.11 -6.37 11.05
N PHE A 26 -0.10 -7.17 10.00
CA PHE A 26 -0.98 -8.32 9.86
C PHE A 26 -0.22 -9.57 9.41
N GLN A 27 -0.68 -10.73 9.86
CA GLN A 27 -0.22 -12.03 9.41
C GLN A 27 -1.38 -12.80 8.78
N VAL A 28 -1.10 -13.49 7.68
CA VAL A 28 -2.07 -14.39 7.06
C VAL A 28 -2.11 -15.69 7.85
N VAL A 29 -3.24 -15.98 8.49
CA VAL A 29 -3.43 -17.23 9.27
C VAL A 29 -4.17 -18.30 8.47
N ASN A 30 -4.97 -17.89 7.48
CA ASN A 30 -5.78 -18.81 6.71
C ASN A 30 -5.92 -18.35 5.25
N ARG A 31 -6.30 -19.29 4.38
CA ARG A 31 -6.64 -19.01 2.99
C ARG A 31 -7.83 -19.84 2.55
N LYS A 32 -8.75 -19.23 1.81
CA LYS A 32 -9.93 -19.89 1.27
C LYS A 32 -10.01 -19.61 -0.22
N LYS A 33 -10.06 -20.67 -1.03
CA LYS A 33 -10.30 -20.56 -2.47
C LYS A 33 -11.79 -20.76 -2.73
N GLN A 34 -12.42 -19.78 -3.35
CA GLN A 34 -13.83 -19.84 -3.74
C GLN A 34 -13.91 -19.66 -5.26
N GLY A 35 -13.95 -20.79 -5.98
CA GLY A 35 -13.90 -20.82 -7.44
C GLY A 35 -12.61 -20.20 -8.00
N LYS A 36 -12.75 -19.07 -8.71
CA LYS A 36 -11.63 -18.30 -9.29
C LYS A 36 -11.00 -17.30 -8.30
N TRP A 37 -11.63 -17.07 -7.15
CA TRP A 37 -11.19 -16.10 -6.16
C TRP A 37 -10.44 -16.78 -5.02
N VAL A 38 -9.44 -16.08 -4.49
CA VAL A 38 -8.67 -16.53 -3.32
C VAL A 38 -8.82 -15.45 -2.27
N PHE A 39 -9.27 -15.84 -1.08
CA PHE A 39 -9.35 -14.99 0.08
C PHE A 39 -8.25 -15.38 1.07
N ALA A 40 -7.68 -14.39 1.73
CA ALA A 40 -6.73 -14.54 2.81
C ALA A 40 -7.36 -14.00 4.09
N GLU A 41 -7.24 -14.76 5.18
CA GLU A 41 -7.60 -14.32 6.52
C GLU A 41 -6.38 -13.68 7.16
N LEU A 42 -6.49 -12.40 7.48
CA LEU A 42 -5.44 -11.63 8.13
C LEU A 42 -5.81 -11.38 9.57
N VAL A 43 -4.81 -11.49 10.45
CA VAL A 43 -4.92 -11.23 11.89
C VAL A 43 -3.89 -10.20 12.27
N ALA A 44 -4.28 -9.18 13.04
CA ALA A 44 -3.33 -8.19 13.52
C ALA A 44 -2.35 -8.85 14.50
N THR A 45 -1.06 -8.59 14.33
CA THR A 45 -0.04 -9.19 15.21
C THR A 45 -0.07 -8.60 16.61
N CYS A 46 -0.51 -7.34 16.74
CA CYS A 46 -0.64 -6.67 18.02
C CYS A 46 -1.95 -7.01 18.74
N ASP A 47 -2.98 -7.46 18.03
CA ASP A 47 -4.28 -7.80 18.61
C ASP A 47 -4.93 -8.98 17.86
N PRO A 48 -4.97 -10.18 18.45
CA PRO A 48 -5.54 -11.36 17.82
C PRO A 48 -7.06 -11.27 17.64
N ASN A 49 -7.75 -10.32 18.28
CA ASN A 49 -9.20 -10.11 18.08
C ASN A 49 -9.50 -9.45 16.73
N VAL A 50 -8.54 -8.70 16.18
CA VAL A 50 -8.71 -8.04 14.90
C VAL A 50 -8.37 -9.00 13.77
N ARG A 51 -9.41 -9.59 13.20
CA ARG A 51 -9.32 -10.60 12.13
C ARG A 51 -10.29 -10.26 11.03
N PHE A 52 -9.85 -10.37 9.78
CA PHE A 52 -10.72 -10.14 8.64
C PHE A 52 -10.28 -10.91 7.41
N TRP A 53 -11.24 -11.13 6.52
CA TRP A 53 -11.01 -11.77 5.24
C TRP A 53 -10.92 -10.72 4.14
N LEU A 54 -9.93 -10.86 3.27
CA LEU A 54 -9.79 -10.00 2.09
C LEU A 54 -9.37 -10.81 0.86
N ASN A 55 -9.72 -10.31 -0.32
CA ASN A 55 -9.36 -10.96 -1.57
C ASN A 55 -7.84 -10.87 -1.76
N ALA A 56 -7.15 -12.01 -1.87
CA ALA A 56 -5.70 -12.08 -2.00
C ALA A 56 -5.15 -11.33 -3.22
N LYS A 57 -5.99 -10.99 -4.21
CA LYS A 57 -5.61 -10.06 -5.29
C LYS A 57 -5.27 -8.67 -4.78
N THR A 58 -5.92 -8.19 -3.73
CA THR A 58 -5.64 -6.87 -3.14
C THR A 58 -4.31 -6.82 -2.41
N LEU A 59 -3.81 -7.94 -1.85
CA LEU A 59 -2.45 -8.04 -1.30
C LEU A 59 -1.37 -7.81 -2.37
N LYS A 60 -1.69 -8.04 -3.65
CA LYS A 60 -0.76 -7.73 -4.74
C LYS A 60 -0.63 -6.23 -5.00
N ASN A 61 -1.59 -5.43 -4.54
CA ASN A 61 -1.54 -3.98 -4.69
C ASN A 61 -0.57 -3.37 -3.67
N ARG A 62 0.60 -2.95 -4.16
CA ARG A 62 1.69 -2.39 -3.35
C ARG A 62 1.31 -1.08 -2.67
N SER A 63 0.38 -0.31 -3.23
CA SER A 63 -0.12 0.95 -2.64
C SER A 63 -1.01 0.74 -1.42
N LEU A 64 -1.54 -0.47 -1.23
CA LEU A 64 -2.36 -0.82 -0.07
C LEU A 64 -1.59 -1.71 0.90
N TRP A 65 -0.82 -2.65 0.36
CA TRP A 65 -0.18 -3.73 1.09
C TRP A 65 1.27 -3.90 0.67
N ALA A 66 2.16 -3.87 1.66
CA ALA A 66 3.54 -4.25 1.51
C ALA A 66 3.76 -5.66 2.08
N SER A 67 4.60 -6.43 1.38
CA SER A 67 5.00 -7.77 1.83
C SER A 67 6.11 -7.65 2.86
N GLY A 68 6.03 -8.41 3.94
CA GLY A 68 6.98 -8.35 5.05
C GLY A 68 6.59 -7.31 6.09
N TRP A 69 7.51 -7.06 7.01
CA TRP A 69 7.40 -5.99 7.98
C TRP A 69 8.09 -4.75 7.44
N GLN A 70 7.36 -3.65 7.35
CA GLN A 70 7.93 -2.33 7.10
C GLN A 70 7.80 -1.46 8.33
N THR A 71 8.86 -0.70 8.60
CA THR A 71 8.86 0.34 9.61
C THR A 71 8.09 1.58 9.13
N LEU A 72 7.72 2.44 10.08
CA LEU A 72 7.05 3.70 9.76
C LEU A 72 7.90 4.60 8.85
N SER A 73 9.22 4.62 9.06
CA SER A 73 10.16 5.39 8.26
C SER A 73 10.16 4.96 6.80
N GLU A 74 10.20 3.65 6.53
CA GLU A 74 10.15 3.11 5.16
C GLU A 74 8.85 3.45 4.44
N ILE A 75 7.72 3.43 5.15
CA ILE A 75 6.41 3.80 4.59
C ILE A 75 6.42 5.30 4.21
N ASN A 76 6.97 6.16 5.07
CA ASN A 76 7.04 7.59 4.81
C ASN A 76 8.03 7.95 3.67
N SER A 77 9.12 7.20 3.52
CA SER A 77 10.06 7.41 2.42
C SER A 77 9.49 7.03 1.05
N GLN A 78 8.53 6.10 0.99
CA GLN A 78 7.89 5.70 -0.27
C GLN A 78 6.88 6.74 -0.80
N SER A 79 6.33 7.59 0.07
CA SER A 79 5.45 8.70 -0.33
C SER A 79 6.18 9.90 -0.94
N ASP A 80 7.52 9.93 -0.89
CA ASP A 80 8.31 11.12 -1.24
C ASP A 80 8.95 11.05 -2.64
N SER A 81 8.73 9.98 -3.41
CA SER A 81 9.40 9.79 -4.72
C SER A 81 8.63 10.35 -5.92
N GLN A 82 7.74 11.32 -5.75
CA GLN A 82 7.11 11.98 -6.90
C GLN A 82 6.81 13.45 -6.64
N LEU A 83 7.83 14.22 -6.28
CA LEU A 83 7.97 15.60 -6.72
C LEU A 83 9.45 15.81 -6.99
N ASP A 84 9.86 15.62 -8.25
CA ASP A 84 10.95 16.47 -8.74
C ASP A 84 10.48 17.91 -8.49
N PRO A 85 11.12 18.69 -7.61
CA PRO A 85 10.94 20.12 -7.67
C PRO A 85 11.59 20.51 -9.00
N GLN A 86 10.77 20.67 -10.04
CA GLN A 86 11.17 21.50 -11.16
C GLN A 86 11.67 22.80 -10.53
N PRO A 87 12.91 23.24 -10.78
CA PRO A 87 13.32 24.56 -10.35
C PRO A 87 12.31 25.53 -10.99
N PHE A 88 11.45 26.13 -10.17
CA PHE A 88 10.65 27.25 -10.61
C PHE A 88 11.65 28.26 -11.19
N PRO A 89 11.54 28.66 -12.47
CA PRO A 89 12.42 29.68 -13.00
C PRO A 89 12.21 30.93 -12.15
N SER A 90 13.23 31.33 -11.41
CA SER A 90 13.22 32.45 -10.46
C SER A 90 13.12 33.82 -11.14
N GLN A 91 12.70 33.86 -12.41
CA GLN A 91 12.46 35.06 -13.17
C GLN A 91 11.22 34.83 -14.04
N ILE A 92 10.06 35.29 -13.55
CA ILE A 92 8.95 35.63 -14.43
C ILE A 92 9.42 36.84 -15.25
N PRO A 93 9.50 36.78 -16.58
CA PRO A 93 9.83 37.95 -17.36
C PRO A 93 8.65 38.95 -17.24
N SER A 94 8.95 40.22 -16.94
CA SER A 94 8.00 41.27 -16.53
C SER A 94 6.83 41.54 -17.49
N ASN A 95 6.85 40.95 -18.68
CA ASN A 95 5.85 41.05 -19.73
C ASN A 95 4.60 40.18 -19.50
N TYR A 96 4.48 39.45 -18.39
CA TYR A 96 3.27 38.67 -18.06
C TYR A 96 2.16 39.48 -17.36
N ILE A 97 2.40 40.74 -16.97
CA ILE A 97 1.42 41.56 -16.22
C ILE A 97 0.54 42.45 -17.14
N GLU A 98 0.82 42.56 -18.44
CA GLU A 98 0.13 43.54 -19.30
C GLU A 98 -1.14 43.06 -20.03
N ILE A 99 -1.51 41.77 -19.97
CA ILE A 99 -2.61 41.25 -20.83
C ILE A 99 -3.92 40.98 -20.07
N LYS A 100 -4.12 41.54 -18.88
CA LYS A 100 -5.40 41.42 -18.13
C LYS A 100 -6.02 42.75 -17.71
N SER A 101 -5.78 43.82 -18.46
CA SER A 101 -6.45 45.11 -18.24
C SER A 101 -7.05 45.68 -19.52
N SER A 102 -7.73 44.85 -20.31
CA SER A 102 -8.67 45.29 -21.35
C SER A 102 -9.60 44.13 -21.69
N TYR A 103 -10.77 44.09 -21.06
CA TYR A 103 -12.10 43.81 -21.62
C TYR A 103 -13.12 43.84 -20.49
#